data_AF-A0A7T5DZX7-F1
#
_entry.id   AF-A0A7T5DZX7-F1
#
_cell.length_a   1.000
_cell.length_b   1.000
_cell.length_c   1.000
_cell.angle_alpha   90.00
_cell.angle_beta   90.00
_cell.angle_gamma   90.00
#
_symmetry.space_group_name_H-M   'P 1'
#
loop_
_entity.id
_entity.type
_entity.pdbx_description
1 polymer ?
#
loop_
_entity_poly.entity_id
_entity_poly.type
_entity_poly.pdbx_seq_one_letter_code
_entity_poly.pdbx_strand_id
1 'polypeptide(L)'
;MGSAPGSAPLWVALCFWPAGLGLLSQGLQPVPLPQRLLALALGLMLMEQSHMARVDVQQALAAWKFAPTPQLTRFMTVLAVTILGELMGFYLAAGGWLGLGMITILLSLLGFNLFANGRFEGYMFQPAGPRSRLGVIAIDLVALGLALLWVVGWGRLAVAGVLLTVSLAYGVAKAYAYATGRSSLAQPTSPAPAAYASRGEALAIHIPNAAQQHPQPAQQNR
;
A
#
# COMPACT_ATOMS: atom_id res chain seq x y z
N MET A 1 -32.76 -10.68 -5.10
CA MET A 1 -31.74 -10.49 -6.15
C MET A 1 -30.43 -10.10 -5.48
N GLY A 2 -29.51 -11.05 -5.29
CA GLY A 2 -28.20 -10.77 -4.71
C GLY A 2 -27.33 -10.10 -5.76
N SER A 3 -27.00 -8.82 -5.55
CA SER A 3 -26.00 -8.14 -6.36
C SER A 3 -24.67 -8.88 -6.21
N ALA A 4 -24.06 -9.25 -7.33
CA ALA A 4 -22.71 -9.79 -7.39
C ALA A 4 -21.75 -8.96 -6.50
N PRO A 5 -20.75 -9.60 -5.86
CA PRO A 5 -19.76 -8.88 -5.07
C PRO A 5 -19.22 -7.72 -5.91
N GLY A 6 -19.43 -6.50 -5.41
CA GLY A 6 -19.21 -5.26 -6.17
C GLY A 6 -17.85 -5.31 -6.84
N SER A 7 -17.85 -5.27 -8.17
CA SER A 7 -16.62 -5.23 -8.96
C SER A 7 -15.73 -4.11 -8.44
N ALA A 8 -14.46 -4.43 -8.21
CA ALA A 8 -13.47 -3.45 -7.82
C ALA A 8 -13.52 -2.28 -8.82
N PRO A 9 -13.48 -1.02 -8.37
CA PRO A 9 -13.59 0.13 -9.24
C PRO A 9 -12.34 0.23 -10.13
N LEU A 10 -12.40 -0.44 -11.28
CA LEU A 10 -11.32 -0.50 -12.26
C LEU A 10 -10.94 0.89 -12.78
N TRP A 11 -11.89 1.84 -12.71
CA TRP A 11 -11.65 3.26 -13.03
C TRP A 11 -10.51 3.88 -12.21
N VAL A 12 -10.31 3.48 -10.94
CA VAL A 12 -9.22 4.01 -10.10
C VAL A 12 -7.87 3.68 -10.72
N ALA A 13 -7.67 2.41 -11.11
CA ALA A 13 -6.44 1.96 -11.74
C ALA A 13 -6.25 2.60 -13.13
N LEU A 14 -7.34 2.80 -13.89
CA LEU A 14 -7.28 3.43 -15.22
C LEU A 14 -6.78 4.88 -15.17
N CYS A 15 -7.01 5.62 -14.08
CA CYS A 15 -6.51 6.99 -13.92
C CYS A 15 -4.98 7.09 -13.94
N PHE A 16 -4.26 6.02 -13.57
CA PHE A 16 -2.80 5.97 -13.59
C PHE A 16 -2.22 5.65 -14.98
N TRP A 17 -3.01 5.08 -15.88
CA TRP A 17 -2.52 4.56 -17.16
C TRP A 17 -1.81 5.61 -18.04
N PRO A 18 -2.34 6.84 -18.22
CA PRO A 18 -1.67 7.85 -19.03
C PRO A 18 -0.28 8.22 -18.49
N ALA A 19 -0.15 8.36 -17.16
CA ALA A 19 1.14 8.62 -16.53
C ALA A 19 2.10 7.43 -16.70
N GLY A 20 1.59 6.19 -16.62
CA GLY A 20 2.36 4.98 -16.91
C GLY A 20 2.95 4.97 -18.33
N LEU A 21 2.15 5.29 -19.34
CA LEU A 21 2.62 5.41 -20.73
C LEU A 21 3.69 6.51 -20.87
N GLY A 22 3.51 7.65 -20.21
CA GLY A 22 4.49 8.74 -20.20
C GLY A 22 5.83 8.33 -19.58
N LEU A 23 5.80 7.63 -18.44
CA LEU A 23 7.02 7.12 -17.78
C LEU A 23 7.73 6.05 -18.61
N LEU A 24 6.98 5.13 -19.23
CA LEU A 24 7.56 4.15 -20.15
C LEU A 24 8.21 4.81 -21.37
N SER A 25 7.54 5.80 -21.97
CA SER A 25 8.10 6.58 -23.07
C SER A 25 9.42 7.25 -22.66
N GLN A 26 9.47 7.92 -21.51
CA GLN A 26 10.69 8.54 -20.99
C GLN A 26 11.82 7.52 -20.74
N GLY A 27 11.49 6.31 -20.27
CA GLY A 27 12.47 5.24 -20.09
C GLY A 27 13.14 4.77 -21.38
N LEU A 28 12.45 4.92 -22.52
CA LEU A 28 12.92 4.51 -23.84
C LEU A 28 13.57 5.65 -24.64
N GLN A 29 13.39 6.91 -24.23
CA GLN A 29 13.98 8.06 -24.90
C GLN A 29 15.51 8.11 -24.76
N PRO A 30 16.22 8.76 -25.71
CA PRO A 30 17.68 8.95 -25.66
C PRO A 30 18.10 10.05 -24.67
N VAL A 31 17.53 10.03 -23.46
CA VAL A 31 17.92 10.91 -22.35
C VAL A 31 19.00 10.24 -21.49
N PRO A 32 19.70 10.97 -20.60
CA PRO A 32 20.79 10.36 -19.84
C PRO A 32 20.30 9.19 -18.97
N LEU A 33 21.18 8.22 -18.77
CA LEU A 33 20.84 6.93 -18.15
C LEU A 33 20.10 7.05 -16.80
N PRO A 34 20.51 7.91 -15.85
CA PRO A 34 19.82 8.02 -14.56
C PRO A 34 18.33 8.37 -14.71
N GLN A 35 17.98 9.25 -15.65
CA GLN A 35 16.61 9.67 -15.90
C GLN A 35 15.78 8.50 -16.43
N ARG A 36 16.33 7.72 -17.35
CA ARG A 36 15.67 6.53 -17.90
C ARG A 36 15.41 5.50 -16.82
N LEU A 37 16.42 5.21 -16.00
CA LEU A 37 16.31 4.23 -14.91
C LEU A 37 15.28 4.68 -13.87
N LEU A 38 15.27 5.97 -13.50
CA LEU A 38 14.28 6.49 -12.56
C LEU A 38 12.86 6.47 -13.15
N ALA A 39 12.69 6.83 -14.42
CA ALA A 39 11.39 6.76 -15.09
C ALA A 39 10.84 5.33 -15.11
N LEU A 40 11.69 4.34 -15.39
CA LEU A 40 11.32 2.91 -15.33
C LEU A 40 11.00 2.47 -13.90
N ALA A 41 11.78 2.90 -12.90
CA ALA A 41 11.53 2.59 -11.49
C ALA A 41 10.17 3.12 -11.02
N LEU A 42 9.85 4.38 -11.38
CA LEU A 42 8.55 5.00 -11.09
C LEU A 42 7.42 4.34 -11.90
N GLY A 43 7.67 3.91 -13.13
CA GLY A 43 6.71 3.16 -13.94
C GLY A 43 6.32 1.82 -13.30
N LEU A 44 7.31 1.07 -12.79
CA LEU A 44 7.06 -0.16 -12.03
C LEU A 44 6.30 0.11 -10.73
N MET A 45 6.71 1.15 -10.00
CA MET A 45 6.02 1.57 -8.77
C MET A 45 4.56 1.97 -9.06
N LEU A 46 4.29 2.67 -10.17
CA LEU A 46 2.94 3.07 -10.59
C LEU A 46 2.02 1.87 -10.77
N MET A 47 2.51 0.79 -11.38
CA MET A 47 1.70 -0.43 -11.53
C MET A 47 1.25 -0.96 -10.17
N GLU A 48 2.16 -0.99 -9.20
CA GLU A 48 1.85 -1.43 -7.85
C GLU A 48 0.88 -0.47 -7.13
N GLN A 49 1.15 0.83 -7.17
CA GLN A 49 0.28 1.84 -6.52
C GLN A 49 -1.13 1.84 -7.13
N SER A 50 -1.25 1.70 -8.45
CA SER A 50 -2.57 1.61 -9.09
C SER A 50 -3.37 0.38 -8.64
N HIS A 51 -2.68 -0.74 -8.40
CA HIS A 51 -3.28 -1.96 -7.85
C HIS A 51 -3.70 -1.77 -6.39
N MET A 52 -2.81 -1.22 -5.55
CA MET A 52 -3.08 -0.93 -4.14
C MET A 52 -4.27 0.03 -3.99
N ALA A 53 -4.26 1.15 -4.71
CA ALA A 53 -5.36 2.13 -4.71
C ALA A 53 -6.71 1.48 -5.07
N ARG A 54 -6.74 0.60 -6.08
CA ARG A 54 -7.95 -0.14 -6.45
C ARG A 54 -8.44 -1.04 -5.32
N VAL A 55 -7.54 -1.80 -4.69
CA VAL A 55 -7.87 -2.72 -3.58
C VAL A 55 -8.36 -1.95 -2.36
N ASP A 56 -7.68 -0.86 -1.99
CA ASP A 56 -8.02 -0.05 -0.82
C ASP A 56 -9.39 0.61 -0.98
N VAL A 57 -9.68 1.16 -2.17
CA VAL A 57 -11.02 1.72 -2.46
C VAL A 57 -12.09 0.62 -2.42
N GLN A 58 -11.81 -0.56 -2.97
CA GLN A 58 -12.74 -1.69 -2.92
C GLN A 58 -13.06 -2.10 -1.47
N GLN A 59 -12.03 -2.24 -0.63
CA GLN A 59 -12.20 -2.60 0.78
C GLN A 59 -12.97 -1.52 1.55
N ALA A 60 -12.62 -0.26 1.33
CA ALA A 60 -13.28 0.85 1.99
C ALA A 60 -14.75 0.97 1.58
N LEU A 61 -15.08 0.81 0.29
CA LEU A 61 -16.46 0.79 -0.19
C LEU A 61 -17.24 -0.41 0.34
N ALA A 62 -16.60 -1.57 0.48
CA ALA A 62 -17.23 -2.73 1.10
C ALA A 62 -17.56 -2.45 2.56
N ALA A 63 -16.59 -1.98 3.35
CA ALA A 63 -16.81 -1.62 4.76
C ALA A 63 -17.89 -0.53 4.94
N TRP A 64 -17.92 0.44 4.03
CA TRP A 64 -18.91 1.52 4.05
C TRP A 64 -20.34 1.02 3.92
N LYS A 65 -20.57 0.00 3.08
CA LYS A 65 -21.90 -0.62 2.90
C LYS A 65 -22.39 -1.34 4.15
N PHE A 66 -21.49 -1.88 4.98
CA PHE A 66 -21.86 -2.66 6.16
C PHE A 66 -21.99 -1.82 7.43
N ALA A 67 -21.06 -0.89 7.67
CA ALA A 67 -21.04 -0.09 8.90
C ALA A 67 -20.36 1.27 8.67
N PRO A 68 -21.09 2.29 8.18
CA PRO A 68 -20.54 3.64 8.07
C PRO A 68 -20.28 4.22 9.47
N THR A 69 -19.02 4.50 9.75
CA THR A 69 -18.58 5.12 11.03
C THR A 69 -17.80 6.40 10.74
N PRO A 70 -17.76 7.38 11.68
CA PRO A 70 -16.98 8.61 11.50
C PRO A 70 -15.49 8.33 11.25
N GLN A 71 -14.93 7.28 11.85
CA GLN A 71 -13.55 6.88 11.59
C GLN A 71 -13.34 6.39 10.16
N LEU A 72 -14.30 5.62 9.61
CA LEU A 72 -14.26 5.18 8.23
C LEU A 72 -14.40 6.35 7.25
N THR A 73 -15.23 7.35 7.54
CA THR A 73 -15.31 8.59 6.75
C THR A 73 -13.96 9.29 6.69
N ARG A 74 -13.31 9.47 7.84
CA ARG A 74 -11.97 10.07 7.90
C ARG A 74 -10.95 9.25 7.11
N PHE A 75 -10.96 7.93 7.25
CA PHE A 75 -10.09 7.04 6.49
C PHE A 75 -10.30 7.20 4.98
N MET A 76 -11.56 7.21 4.52
CA MET A 76 -11.92 7.44 3.12
C MET A 76 -11.41 8.78 2.59
N THR A 77 -11.53 9.84 3.39
CA THR A 77 -10.98 11.16 3.02
C THR A 77 -9.46 11.10 2.87
N VAL A 78 -8.76 10.48 3.82
CA VAL A 78 -7.29 10.34 3.73
C VAL A 78 -6.90 9.50 2.51
N LEU A 79 -7.57 8.36 2.29
CA LEU A 79 -7.35 7.51 1.12
C LEU A 79 -7.54 8.28 -0.20
N ALA A 80 -8.64 9.05 -0.32
CA ALA A 80 -8.92 9.83 -1.52
C ALA A 80 -7.85 10.90 -1.76
N VAL A 81 -7.45 11.64 -0.73
CA VAL A 81 -6.38 12.65 -0.83
C VAL A 81 -5.04 12.02 -1.20
N THR A 82 -4.71 10.86 -0.63
CA THR A 82 -3.50 10.11 -0.99
C THR A 82 -3.51 9.70 -2.45
N ILE A 83 -4.59 9.08 -2.95
CA ILE A 83 -4.69 8.67 -4.36
C ILE A 83 -4.56 9.87 -5.29
N LEU A 84 -5.20 11.00 -4.96
CA LEU A 84 -5.07 12.23 -5.76
C LEU A 84 -3.64 12.79 -5.76
N GLY A 85 -2.96 12.76 -4.60
CA GLY A 85 -1.57 13.20 -4.49
C GLY A 85 -0.61 12.29 -5.25
N GLU A 86 -0.81 10.97 -5.21
CA GLU A 86 -0.04 10.01 -6.00
C GLU A 86 -0.25 10.21 -7.49
N LEU A 87 -1.51 10.36 -7.95
CA LEU A 87 -1.81 10.68 -9.33
C LEU A 87 -1.07 11.95 -9.75
N MET A 88 -1.20 13.03 -8.99
CA MET A 88 -0.50 14.28 -9.27
C MET A 88 1.02 14.07 -9.38
N GLY A 89 1.62 13.32 -8.46
CA GLY A 89 3.05 13.03 -8.50
C GLY A 89 3.47 12.18 -9.71
N PHE A 90 2.68 11.17 -10.09
CA PHE A 90 2.95 10.38 -11.29
C PHE A 90 2.76 11.19 -12.58
N TYR A 91 1.77 12.07 -12.66
CA TYR A 91 1.60 12.98 -13.81
C TYR A 91 2.73 14.00 -13.90
N LEU A 92 3.20 14.54 -12.77
CA LEU A 92 4.39 15.42 -12.75
C LEU A 92 5.64 14.67 -13.22
N ALA A 93 5.84 13.44 -12.76
CA ALA A 93 6.94 12.60 -13.22
C ALA A 93 6.84 12.30 -14.72
N ALA A 94 5.65 11.95 -15.20
CA ALA A 94 5.36 11.72 -16.62
C ALA A 94 5.53 12.97 -17.50
N GLY A 95 5.40 14.17 -16.92
CA GLY A 95 5.69 15.45 -17.56
C GLY A 95 7.18 15.81 -17.64
N GLY A 96 8.07 14.99 -17.06
CA GLY A 96 9.52 15.17 -17.08
C GLY A 96 10.11 15.65 -15.75
N TRP A 97 9.29 15.99 -14.75
CA TRP A 97 9.74 16.38 -13.41
C TRP A 97 9.87 15.18 -12.47
N LEU A 98 10.68 14.18 -12.85
CA LEU A 98 10.79 12.90 -12.14
C LEU A 98 11.05 13.05 -10.63
N GLY A 99 11.93 13.99 -10.23
CA GLY A 99 12.26 14.22 -8.82
C GLY A 99 11.09 14.79 -8.02
N LEU A 100 10.44 15.85 -8.53
CA LEU A 100 9.30 16.47 -7.87
C LEU A 100 8.09 15.53 -7.84
N GLY A 101 7.87 14.78 -8.93
CA GLY A 101 6.84 13.75 -8.99
C GLY A 101 7.05 12.67 -7.92
N MET A 102 8.27 12.14 -7.81
CA MET A 102 8.64 11.17 -6.77
C MET A 102 8.43 11.71 -5.35
N ILE A 103 8.86 12.95 -5.06
CA ILE A 103 8.62 13.59 -3.76
C ILE A 103 7.11 13.68 -3.47
N THR A 104 6.32 14.08 -4.45
CA THR A 104 4.87 14.21 -4.31
C THR A 104 4.19 12.87 -3.99
N ILE A 105 4.61 11.78 -4.66
CA ILE A 105 4.14 10.42 -4.39
C ILE A 105 4.49 10.02 -2.94
N LEU A 106 5.76 10.20 -2.55
CA LEU A 106 6.25 9.79 -1.23
C LEU A 106 5.61 10.58 -0.08
N LEU A 107 5.37 11.88 -0.27
CA LEU A 107 4.62 12.69 0.71
C LEU A 107 3.17 12.24 0.85
N SER A 108 2.56 11.77 -0.25
CA SER A 108 1.18 11.25 -0.25
C SER A 108 1.10 9.93 0.53
N LEU A 109 2.06 9.02 0.29
CA LEU A 109 2.21 7.76 1.02
C LEU A 109 2.51 7.97 2.51
N LEU A 110 3.45 8.87 2.83
CA LEU A 110 3.78 9.23 4.20
C LEU A 110 2.55 9.84 4.91
N GLY A 111 1.83 10.73 4.22
CA GLY A 111 0.57 11.30 4.72
C GLY A 111 -0.46 10.23 5.02
N PHE A 112 -0.64 9.24 4.13
CA PHE A 112 -1.53 8.11 4.38
C PHE A 112 -1.15 7.36 5.66
N ASN A 113 0.13 7.00 5.80
CA ASN A 113 0.63 6.24 6.94
C ASN A 113 0.53 7.00 8.27
N LEU A 114 0.59 8.33 8.24
CA LEU A 114 0.41 9.18 9.42
C LEU A 114 -1.05 9.43 9.78
N PHE A 115 -1.95 9.59 8.79
CA PHE A 115 -3.29 10.13 9.03
C PHE A 115 -4.44 9.12 8.92
N ALA A 116 -4.26 7.98 8.26
CA ALA A 116 -5.33 7.01 8.00
C ALA A 116 -5.98 6.47 9.29
N ASN A 117 -5.23 6.41 10.40
CA ASN A 117 -5.70 6.02 11.75
C ASN A 117 -6.59 4.76 11.80
N GLY A 118 -6.40 3.83 10.87
CA GLY A 118 -7.19 2.62 10.74
C GLY A 118 -6.53 1.60 9.85
N ARG A 119 -6.99 0.36 9.94
CA ARG A 119 -6.61 -0.74 9.06
C ARG A 119 -7.81 -1.66 8.84
N PHE A 120 -7.80 -2.37 7.72
CA PHE A 120 -8.76 -3.44 7.49
C PHE A 120 -8.18 -4.77 7.99
N GLU A 121 -8.98 -5.50 8.76
CA GLU A 121 -8.75 -6.91 9.08
C GLU A 121 -9.92 -7.69 8.47
N GLY A 122 -9.70 -8.20 7.26
CA GLY A 122 -10.77 -8.70 6.39
C GLY A 122 -11.73 -7.57 5.98
N TYR A 123 -13.00 -7.70 6.36
CA TYR A 123 -14.03 -6.69 6.08
C TYR A 123 -14.29 -5.73 7.25
N MET A 124 -13.61 -5.93 8.39
CA MET A 124 -13.80 -5.09 9.57
C MET A 124 -12.75 -3.98 9.60
N PHE A 125 -13.23 -2.74 9.76
CA PHE A 125 -12.37 -1.58 9.98
C PHE A 125 -12.01 -1.49 11.47
N GLN A 126 -10.71 -1.54 11.77
CA GLN A 126 -10.20 -1.36 13.13
C GLN A 126 -9.40 -0.06 13.24
N PRO A 127 -9.59 0.74 14.30
CA PRO A 127 -8.73 1.88 14.57
C PRO A 127 -7.31 1.41 14.84
N ALA A 128 -6.34 2.00 14.15
CA ALA A 128 -4.93 1.67 14.30
C ALA A 128 -4.11 2.96 14.24
N GLY A 129 -3.41 3.27 15.33
CA GLY A 129 -2.57 4.45 15.40
C GLY A 129 -1.27 4.33 14.58
N PRO A 130 -0.56 5.45 14.34
CA PRO A 130 0.66 5.50 13.51
C PRO A 130 1.80 4.64 14.07
N ARG A 131 1.80 4.32 15.37
CA ARG A 131 2.80 3.45 16.01
C ARG A 131 2.84 2.04 15.40
N SER A 132 1.71 1.56 14.89
CA SER A 132 1.64 0.26 14.19
C SER A 132 2.35 0.26 12.82
N ARG A 133 2.70 1.44 12.30
CA ARG A 133 3.25 1.64 10.96
C ARG A 133 4.66 2.21 10.96
N LEU A 134 5.35 2.22 12.12
CA LEU A 134 6.69 2.84 12.23
C LEU A 134 7.71 2.30 11.24
N GLY A 135 7.69 0.98 10.98
CA GLY A 135 8.58 0.37 9.99
C GLY A 135 8.35 0.92 8.58
N VAL A 136 7.08 1.07 8.18
CA VAL A 136 6.72 1.62 6.86
C VAL A 136 7.07 3.11 6.79
N ILE A 137 6.76 3.87 7.84
CA ILE A 137 7.11 5.31 7.94
C ILE A 137 8.63 5.51 7.83
N ALA A 138 9.43 4.67 8.48
CA ALA A 138 10.89 4.75 8.37
C ALA A 138 11.38 4.52 6.94
N ILE A 139 10.81 3.53 6.24
CA ILE A 139 11.13 3.26 4.83
C ILE A 139 10.70 4.43 3.93
N ASP A 140 9.51 5.00 4.13
CA ASP A 140 9.02 6.16 3.38
C ASP A 140 9.94 7.38 3.57
N LEU A 141 10.44 7.61 4.79
CA LEU A 141 11.39 8.68 5.09
C LEU A 141 12.75 8.46 4.41
N VAL A 142 13.25 7.23 4.36
CA VAL A 142 14.48 6.89 3.63
C VAL A 142 14.29 7.14 2.13
N ALA A 143 13.16 6.68 1.56
CA ALA A 143 12.83 6.92 0.17
C ALA A 143 12.71 8.42 -0.13
N LEU A 144 12.12 9.21 0.78
CA LEU A 144 12.04 10.66 0.65
C LEU A 144 13.42 11.31 0.69
N GLY A 145 14.33 10.84 1.54
CA GLY A 145 15.73 11.26 1.56
C GLY A 145 16.44 11.02 0.21
N LEU A 146 16.24 9.84 -0.39
CA LEU A 146 16.75 9.52 -1.73
C LEU A 146 16.15 10.44 -2.80
N ALA A 147 14.85 10.77 -2.68
CA ALA A 147 14.19 11.67 -3.61
C ALA A 147 14.72 13.12 -3.52
N LEU A 148 15.01 13.60 -2.32
CA LEU A 148 15.66 14.89 -2.12
C LEU A 148 17.09 14.89 -2.69
N LEU A 149 17.83 13.81 -2.49
CA LEU A 149 19.18 13.65 -3.04
C LEU A 149 19.18 13.75 -4.57
N TRP A 150 18.19 13.13 -5.22
CA TRP A 150 17.98 13.26 -6.67
C TRP A 150 17.77 14.70 -7.12
N VAL A 151 16.92 15.46 -6.42
CA VAL A 151 16.60 16.86 -6.74
C VAL A 151 17.85 17.75 -6.62
N VAL A 152 18.63 17.58 -5.55
CA VAL A 152 19.90 18.28 -5.34
C VAL A 152 20.96 17.88 -6.39
N GLY A 153 20.76 16.77 -7.08
CA GLY A 153 21.61 16.31 -8.17
C GLY A 153 22.75 15.40 -7.75
N TRP A 154 22.80 15.00 -6.48
CA TRP A 154 23.84 14.16 -5.96
C TRP A 154 23.51 12.68 -6.17
N GLY A 155 24.48 11.88 -6.63
CA GLY A 155 24.32 10.43 -6.73
C GLY A 155 23.13 9.96 -7.59
N ARG A 156 22.67 10.74 -8.59
CA ARG A 156 21.46 10.44 -9.38
C ARG A 156 21.43 9.01 -9.94
N LEU A 157 22.57 8.52 -10.44
CA LEU A 157 22.68 7.14 -10.93
C LEU A 157 22.47 6.11 -9.81
N ALA A 158 23.05 6.35 -8.63
CA ALA A 158 22.87 5.47 -7.47
C ALA A 158 21.43 5.49 -6.97
N VAL A 159 20.80 6.67 -6.87
CA VAL A 159 19.38 6.79 -6.48
C VAL A 159 18.48 6.03 -7.45
N ALA A 160 18.63 6.26 -8.76
CA ALA A 160 17.84 5.57 -9.77
C ALA A 160 18.08 4.06 -9.76
N GLY A 161 19.34 3.63 -9.61
CA GLY A 161 19.70 2.23 -9.49
C GLY A 161 19.05 1.55 -8.29
N VAL A 162 19.18 2.14 -7.10
CA VAL A 162 18.56 1.62 -5.86
C VAL A 162 17.05 1.49 -6.00
N LEU A 163 16.38 2.55 -6.47
CA LEU A 163 14.92 2.54 -6.64
C LEU A 163 14.48 1.49 -7.66
N LEU A 164 15.18 1.38 -8.79
CA LEU A 164 14.88 0.36 -9.80
C LEU A 164 15.09 -1.05 -9.25
N THR A 165 16.18 -1.30 -8.54
CA THR A 165 16.47 -2.59 -7.92
C THR A 165 15.39 -2.99 -6.92
N VAL A 166 14.97 -2.07 -6.05
CA VAL A 166 13.91 -2.34 -5.06
C VAL A 166 12.58 -2.61 -5.75
N SER A 167 12.18 -1.79 -6.74
CA SER A 167 10.94 -1.99 -7.49
C SER A 167 10.92 -3.33 -8.24
N LEU A 168 12.03 -3.72 -8.87
CA LEU A 168 12.17 -5.01 -9.55
C LEU A 168 12.13 -6.18 -8.57
N ALA A 169 12.90 -6.11 -7.49
CA ALA A 169 12.94 -7.17 -6.47
C ALA A 169 11.54 -7.41 -5.88
N TYR A 170 10.81 -6.33 -5.58
CA TYR A 170 9.43 -6.41 -5.11
C TYR A 170 8.50 -7.02 -6.17
N GLY A 171 8.56 -6.54 -7.41
CA GLY A 171 7.74 -7.06 -8.51
C GLY A 171 7.97 -8.54 -8.78
N VAL A 172 9.24 -8.98 -8.78
CA VAL A 172 9.62 -10.40 -8.94
C VAL A 172 9.14 -11.24 -7.77
N ALA A 173 9.33 -10.78 -6.52
CA ALA A 173 8.85 -11.50 -5.35
C ALA A 173 7.33 -11.71 -5.40
N LYS A 174 6.58 -10.68 -5.83
CA LYS A 174 5.13 -10.74 -5.99
C LYS A 174 4.70 -11.67 -7.13
N ALA A 175 5.36 -11.60 -8.28
CA ALA A 175 5.12 -12.50 -9.42
C ALA A 175 5.39 -13.97 -9.05
N TYR A 176 6.47 -14.23 -8.32
CA TYR A 176 6.79 -15.57 -7.82
C TYR A 176 5.75 -16.08 -6.83
N ALA A 177 5.27 -15.23 -5.91
CA ALA A 177 4.20 -15.59 -4.97
C ALA A 177 2.91 -15.99 -5.71
N TYR A 178 2.53 -15.26 -6.77
CA TYR A 178 1.39 -15.62 -7.61
C TYR A 178 1.61 -16.94 -8.37
N ALA A 179 2.78 -17.13 -8.99
CA ALA A 179 3.07 -18.32 -9.77
C ALA A 179 3.11 -19.60 -8.92
N THR A 180 3.49 -19.50 -7.65
CA THR A 180 3.61 -20.64 -6.73
C THR A 180 2.39 -20.86 -5.85
N GLY A 181 1.32 -20.08 -6.02
CA GLY A 181 0.12 -20.16 -5.18
C GLY A 181 0.36 -19.80 -3.71
N ARG A 182 1.49 -19.17 -3.38
CA ARG A 182 1.83 -18.68 -2.04
C ARG A 182 1.20 -17.30 -1.82
N SER A 183 -0.13 -17.26 -1.90
CA SER A 183 -0.94 -16.04 -1.75
C SER A 183 -0.75 -15.35 -0.39
N SER A 184 -0.17 -16.05 0.58
CA SER A 184 0.16 -15.55 1.93
C SER A 184 1.09 -14.33 1.94
N LEU A 185 1.88 -14.12 0.87
CA LEU A 185 2.72 -12.92 0.69
C LEU A 185 2.08 -11.87 -0.24
N ALA A 186 1.04 -12.24 -1.00
CA ALA A 186 0.42 -11.41 -2.03
C ALA A 186 -0.85 -10.68 -1.56
N GLN A 187 -1.48 -11.14 -0.48
CA GLN A 187 -2.56 -10.44 0.23
C GLN A 187 -2.86 -11.14 1.56
N PRO A 188 -3.19 -10.42 2.64
CA PRO A 188 -4.02 -10.97 3.70
C PRO A 188 -5.46 -11.10 3.17
N THR A 189 -5.73 -12.08 2.32
CA THR A 189 -7.11 -12.48 2.03
C THR A 189 -7.63 -13.20 3.27
N SER A 190 -8.36 -12.47 4.12
CA SER A 190 -9.35 -13.14 4.97
C SER A 190 -10.36 -13.84 4.04
N PRO A 191 -10.75 -15.09 4.34
CA PRO A 191 -11.71 -15.81 3.53
C PRO A 191 -13.05 -15.05 3.48
N ALA A 192 -13.68 -15.04 2.30
CA ALA A 192 -15.03 -14.53 2.12
C ALA A 192 -16.01 -15.24 3.09
N PRO A 193 -17.07 -14.55 3.57
CA PRO A 193 -18.01 -15.10 4.53
C PRO A 193 -18.97 -16.07 3.83
N ALA A 194 -18.52 -17.30 3.57
CA ALA A 194 -19.40 -18.42 3.25
C ALA A 194 -19.65 -19.33 4.46
N ALA A 195 -19.23 -18.93 5.67
CA ALA A 195 -19.28 -19.76 6.87
C ALA A 195 -19.91 -19.06 8.10
N TYR A 196 -20.91 -18.20 7.89
CA TYR A 196 -21.79 -17.74 8.99
C TYR A 196 -23.18 -18.39 8.98
N ALA A 197 -23.37 -19.44 8.18
CA ALA A 197 -24.62 -20.20 8.13
C ALA A 197 -24.35 -21.70 8.12
N SER A 198 -23.73 -22.24 9.17
CA SER A 198 -24.06 -23.57 9.70
C SER A 198 -23.16 -23.94 10.87
N ARG A 199 -23.81 -24.46 11.92
CA ARG A 199 -23.27 -25.38 12.91
C ARG A 199 -22.39 -24.78 14.01
N GLY A 200 -23.03 -24.53 15.16
CA GLY A 200 -22.38 -24.75 16.43
C GLY A 200 -21.98 -26.22 16.52
N GLU A 201 -20.69 -26.49 16.68
CA GLU A 201 -20.09 -27.62 17.38
C GLU A 201 -18.57 -27.43 17.38
N ALA A 202 -17.96 -27.88 18.47
CA ALA A 202 -16.61 -27.55 18.90
C ALA A 202 -15.50 -27.89 17.88
N LEU A 203 -14.53 -26.98 17.75
CA LEU A 203 -13.14 -27.41 17.58
C LEU A 203 -12.20 -26.42 18.27
N ALA A 204 -11.84 -26.79 19.50
CA ALA A 204 -10.69 -26.25 20.20
C ALA A 204 -9.44 -26.54 19.36
N ILE A 205 -8.91 -25.52 18.70
CA ILE A 205 -7.53 -25.56 18.22
C ILE A 205 -6.68 -24.99 19.35
N HIS A 206 -6.12 -25.93 20.09
CA HIS A 206 -5.12 -25.77 21.13
C HIS A 206 -3.89 -25.04 20.55
N ILE A 207 -3.70 -23.77 20.91
CA ILE A 207 -2.41 -23.11 20.77
C ILE A 207 -1.63 -23.40 22.07
N PRO A 208 -0.53 -24.17 22.03
CA PRO A 208 0.32 -24.32 23.20
C PRO A 208 0.96 -22.97 23.50
N ASN A 209 0.42 -22.31 24.52
CA ASN A 209 0.91 -21.08 25.09
C ASN A 209 2.14 -21.43 25.95
N ALA A 210 3.30 -21.56 25.31
CA ALA A 210 4.57 -21.73 26.00
C ALA A 210 5.20 -20.35 26.27
N ALA A 211 5.44 -20.08 27.55
CA ALA A 211 6.25 -19.01 28.11
C ALA A 211 5.66 -17.59 28.13
N GLN A 212 4.81 -17.31 29.13
CA GLN A 212 4.99 -16.17 30.03
C GLN A 212 4.17 -16.40 31.31
N GLN A 213 4.69 -17.27 32.19
CA GLN A 213 4.31 -17.26 33.61
C GLN A 213 5.12 -16.17 34.30
N HIS A 214 4.44 -15.08 34.67
CA HIS A 214 4.89 -14.25 35.78
C HIS A 214 3.84 -14.34 36.90
N PRO A 215 4.24 -14.69 38.14
CA PRO A 215 3.33 -14.87 39.25
C PRO A 215 2.72 -13.53 39.68
N GLN A 216 1.39 -13.48 39.74
CA GLN A 216 0.67 -12.43 40.48
C GLN A 216 0.94 -12.61 41.98
N PRO A 217 1.40 -11.57 42.71
CA PRO A 217 1.40 -11.62 44.16
C PRO A 217 -0.04 -11.54 44.69
N ALA A 218 -0.32 -12.38 45.69
CA ALA A 218 -1.62 -12.52 46.35
C ALA A 218 -2.14 -11.18 46.88
N GLN A 219 -3.38 -10.83 46.50
CA GLN A 219 -4.14 -9.81 47.20
C GLN A 219 -4.45 -10.31 48.61
N GLN A 220 -3.85 -9.65 49.59
CA GLN A 220 -4.10 -9.87 51.00
C GLN A 220 -5.30 -9.01 51.42
N ASN A 221 -6.42 -9.65 51.76
CA ASN A 221 -7.58 -9.01 52.37
C ASN A 221 -7.19 -8.29 53.66
N ARG A 222 -7.54 -7.02 53.77
CA ARG A 222 -7.84 -6.32 55.02
C ARG A 222 -9.02 -5.39 54.80
#